data_AF-A0A6F8TQG3-F1
#
_entry.id   AF-A0A6F8TQG3-F1
#
_cell.length_a   1.000
_cell.length_b   1.000
_cell.length_c   1.000
_cell.angle_alpha   90.00
_cell.angle_beta   90.00
_cell.angle_gamma   90.00
#
_symmetry.space_group_name_H-M   'P 1'
#
loop_
_entity.id
_entity.type
_entity.pdbx_description
1 polymer ?
#
loop_
_entity_poly.entity_id
_entity_poly.type
_entity_poly.pdbx_seq_one_letter_code
_entity_poly.pdbx_strand_id
1 'polypeptide(L)' 'MKVKKYGAPSMSEAMKKVRAELGEDAVILNSKVTYTGGFIGLFKKKRIEVIAAVDPEVESEKKTNDFHIEHEEPI' A
#
# COMPACT_ATOMS: atom_id res chain seq x y z
N MET A 1 10.61 16.59 1.30
CA MET A 1 9.61 15.57 1.63
C MET A 1 8.18 16.03 1.31
N LYS A 2 7.45 15.34 0.41
CA LYS A 2 5.99 15.47 0.27
C LYS A 2 5.34 14.12 0.60
N VAL A 3 4.45 14.07 1.58
CA VAL A 3 3.76 12.84 2.03
C VAL A 3 2.25 12.96 1.80
N LYS A 4 1.62 11.92 1.25
CA LYS A 4 0.16 11.90 1.05
C LYS A 4 -0.44 10.50 1.20
N LYS A 5 -1.70 10.47 1.64
CA LYS A 5 -2.50 9.25 1.78
C LYS A 5 -3.46 9.07 0.60
N TYR A 6 -3.54 7.85 0.09
CA TYR A 6 -4.36 7.45 -1.04
C TYR A 6 -5.26 6.28 -0.67
N GLY A 7 -6.54 6.37 -1.03
CA GLY A 7 -7.50 5.28 -0.91
C GLY A 7 -7.88 4.70 -2.28
N ALA A 8 -7.86 3.38 -2.41
CA ALA A 8 -8.28 2.70 -3.64
C ALA A 8 -8.89 1.31 -3.39
N PRO A 9 -9.65 0.74 -4.33
CA PRO A 9 -10.11 -0.66 -4.30
C PRO A 9 -8.97 -1.69 -4.31
N SER A 10 -7.83 -1.36 -4.91
CA SER A 10 -6.69 -2.26 -5.08
C SER A 10 -5.36 -1.51 -4.96
N MET A 11 -4.26 -2.25 -4.74
CA MET A 11 -2.92 -1.67 -4.69
C MET A 11 -2.53 -1.09 -6.05
N SER A 12 -2.90 -1.74 -7.15
CA SER A 12 -2.65 -1.24 -8.51
C SER A 12 -3.30 0.12 -8.75
N GLU A 13 -4.55 0.29 -8.34
CA GLU A 13 -5.23 1.59 -8.43
C GLU A 13 -4.64 2.64 -7.50
N ALA A 14 -4.23 2.27 -6.28
CA ALA A 14 -3.54 3.18 -5.38
C ALA A 14 -2.22 3.66 -6.00
N MET A 15 -1.43 2.76 -6.55
CA MET A 15 -0.15 3.08 -7.21
C MET A 15 -0.34 3.98 -8.43
N LYS A 16 -1.42 3.81 -9.21
CA LYS A 16 -1.75 4.74 -10.30
C LYS A 16 -1.98 6.17 -9.78
N LYS A 17 -2.72 6.32 -8.68
CA LYS A 17 -2.96 7.63 -8.04
C LYS A 17 -1.68 8.23 -7.46
N VAL A 18 -0.88 7.41 -6.80
CA VAL A 18 0.42 7.83 -6.23
C VAL A 18 1.32 8.38 -7.34
N ARG A 19 1.50 7.66 -8.45
CA ARG A 19 2.36 8.10 -9.56
C ARG A 19 1.81 9.34 -10.26
N ALA A 20 0.50 9.41 -10.46
CA ALA A 20 -0.14 10.56 -11.09
C ALA A 20 0.05 11.86 -10.28
N GLU A 21 0.22 11.77 -8.96
CA GLU A 21 0.31 12.96 -8.11
C GLU A 21 1.72 13.25 -7.58
N LEU A 22 2.49 12.22 -7.19
CA LEU A 22 3.83 12.37 -6.60
C LEU A 22 4.96 12.07 -7.58
N GLY A 23 4.67 11.46 -8.73
CA GLY A 23 5.67 11.03 -9.71
C GLY A 23 6.11 9.57 -9.54
N GLU A 24 7.00 9.13 -10.42
CA GLU A 24 7.49 7.74 -10.42
C GLU A 24 8.45 7.44 -9.26
N ASP A 25 9.08 8.47 -8.72
CA ASP A 25 10.04 8.38 -7.59
C ASP A 25 9.34 8.26 -6.22
N ALA A 26 8.01 8.14 -6.20
CA ALA A 26 7.26 8.03 -4.95
C ALA A 26 7.46 6.66 -4.28
N VAL A 27 7.86 6.69 -3.02
CA VAL A 27 8.05 5.50 -2.17
C VAL A 27 6.83 5.29 -1.28
N ILE A 28 6.41 4.03 -1.13
CA ILE A 28 5.34 3.66 -0.22
C ILE A 28 5.89 3.50 1.19
N LEU A 29 5.42 4.32 2.12
CA LEU A 29 5.78 4.26 3.53
C LEU A 29 4.96 3.20 4.28
N ASN A 30 3.68 3.10 3.96
CA ASN A 30 2.78 2.15 4.62
C ASN A 30 1.58 1.82 3.74
N SER A 31 1.04 0.61 3.89
CA SER A 31 -0.24 0.22 3.31
C SER A 31 -1.06 -0.59 4.30
N LYS A 32 -2.37 -0.35 4.33
CA LYS A 32 -3.30 -1.15 5.13
C LYS A 32 -4.62 -1.35 4.40
N VAL A 33 -5.26 -2.48 4.66
CA VAL A 33 -6.62 -2.74 4.19
C VAL A 33 -7.61 -2.04 5.12
N THR A 34 -8.52 -1.26 4.56
CA THR A 34 -9.64 -0.65 5.29
C THR A 34 -10.96 -1.10 4.71
N TYR A 35 -11.99 -1.14 5.54
CA TYR A 35 -13.34 -1.48 5.12
C TYR A 35 -14.20 -0.24 5.25
N THR A 36 -14.65 0.31 4.13
CA THR A 36 -15.45 1.54 4.11
C THR A 36 -16.88 1.20 3.68
N GLY A 37 -17.86 1.57 4.51
CA GLY A 37 -19.29 1.45 4.19
C GLY A 37 -20.14 0.70 5.23
N GLY A 38 -21.45 0.95 5.14
CA GLY A 38 -22.52 0.27 5.87
C GLY A 38 -23.05 1.05 7.09
N PHE A 39 -24.26 1.62 6.99
CA PHE A 39 -24.99 2.17 8.14
C PHE A 39 -25.42 1.07 9.15
N ILE A 40 -25.43 -0.22 8.73
CA ILE A 40 -25.81 -1.39 9.54
C ILE A 40 -24.95 -2.61 9.15
N GLY A 41 -23.63 -2.43 8.99
CA GLY A 41 -22.68 -3.56 8.85
C GLY A 41 -22.74 -4.43 7.57
N LEU A 42 -23.79 -4.35 6.76
CA LEU A 42 -24.08 -5.34 5.70
C LEU A 42 -23.36 -5.12 4.36
N PHE A 43 -22.71 -3.96 4.15
CA PHE A 43 -22.07 -3.63 2.86
C PHE A 43 -20.71 -2.95 3.01
N LYS A 44 -19.85 -3.50 3.88
CA LYS A 44 -18.46 -3.05 4.00
C LYS A 44 -17.70 -3.36 2.71
N LYS A 45 -17.26 -2.33 1.98
CA LYS A 45 -16.41 -2.49 0.80
C LYS A 45 -14.96 -2.51 1.22
N LYS A 46 -14.22 -3.52 0.76
CA LYS A 46 -12.75 -3.59 0.93
C LYS A 46 -12.09 -2.45 0.15
N ARG A 47 -11.18 -1.74 0.81
CA ARG A 47 -10.34 -0.67 0.28
C ARG A 47 -8.92 -0.88 0.80
N ILE A 48 -7.97 -0.24 0.15
CA ILE A 48 -6.58 -0.19 0.56
C ILE A 48 -6.23 1.29 0.72
N GLU A 49 -5.68 1.61 1.88
CA GLU A 49 -5.05 2.89 2.17
C GLU A 49 -3.55 2.76 2.01
N VAL A 50 -2.96 3.64 1.21
CA VAL A 50 -1.52 3.69 0.94
C VAL A 50 -1.00 5.07 1.33
N ILE A 51 0.05 5.12 2.13
CA ILE A 51 0.77 6.34 2.47
C ILE A 51 2.05 6.34 1.64
N ALA A 52 2.20 7.35 0.78
CA ALA A 52 3.34 7.48 -0.10
C ALA A 52 4.04 8.82 0.13
N ALA A 53 5.34 8.85 -0.10
CA ALA A 53 6.16 10.04 -0.01
C ALA A 53 7.15 10.14 -1.17
N VAL A 54 7.50 11.36 -1.56
CA VAL A 54 8.67 11.64 -2.39
C VAL A 54 9.65 12.45 -1.56
N ASP A 55 10.83 11.87 -1.37
CA ASP A 55 11.95 12.48 -0.66
C ASP A 55 13.23 12.23 -1.46
N PRO A 56 14.03 13.26 -1.77
CA PRO A 56 15.32 13.09 -2.45
C PRO A 56 16.33 12.23 -1.68
N GLU A 57 16.13 11.98 -0.37
CA GLU A 57 17.09 11.23 0.46
C GLU A 57 16.59 9.84 0.92
N VAL A 58 15.36 9.43 0.58
CA VAL A 58 14.80 8.16 1.09
C VAL A 58 15.08 7.03 0.08
N GLU A 59 16.22 6.36 0.27
CA GLU A 59 16.45 5.02 -0.28
C GLU A 59 15.37 4.09 0.27
N SER A 60 14.59 3.47 -0.64
CA SER A 60 13.40 2.72 -0.28
C SER A 60 13.74 1.50 0.59
N GLU A 61 13.25 1.46 1.83
CA GLU A 61 13.09 0.20 2.56
C GLU A 61 12.01 -0.64 1.85
N LYS A 62 12.45 -1.44 0.87
CA LYS A 62 11.64 -2.53 0.34
C LYS A 62 11.43 -3.52 1.47
N LYS A 63 10.36 -3.38 2.23
CA LYS A 63 9.80 -4.53 2.94
C LYS A 63 9.24 -5.49 1.89
N THR A 64 10.12 -6.31 1.34
CA THR A 64 9.79 -7.66 0.91
C THR A 64 9.03 -8.27 2.08
N ASN A 65 7.72 -8.45 1.91
CA ASN A 65 7.05 -9.51 2.64
C ASN A 65 7.76 -10.79 2.19
N ASP A 66 8.73 -11.22 2.97
CA ASP A 66 9.21 -12.59 2.95
C ASP A 66 7.96 -13.46 3.13
N PHE A 67 7.49 -14.00 2.02
CA PHE A 67 6.78 -15.25 2.05
C PHE A 67 7.71 -16.21 2.81
N HIS A 68 7.33 -16.54 4.03
CA HIS A 68 7.75 -17.79 4.67
C HIS A 68 7.33 -18.90 3.69
N ILE A 69 8.22 -19.27 2.78
CA ILE A 69 8.22 -20.61 2.22
C ILE A 69 8.80 -21.43 3.37
N GLU A 70 7.93 -22.09 4.12
CA GLU A 70 8.36 -23.23 4.92
C GLU A 70 9.00 -24.22 3.93
N HIS A 71 10.32 -24.21 3.88
CA HIS A 71 11.06 -25.35 3.37
C HIS A 71 10.77 -26.48 4.35
N GLU A 72 9.85 -27.38 4.00
CA GLU A 72 9.82 -28.71 4.62
C GLU A 72 11.23 -29.29 4.51
N GLU A 73 11.83 -29.60 5.66
CA GLU A 73 13.10 -30.33 5.71
C GLU A 73 12.90 -31.70 5.04
N PRO A 74 13.73 -32.10 4.07
CA PRO A 74 13.72 -33.48 3.61
C PRO A 74 14.28 -34.37 4.73
N ILE A 75 13.52 -35.43 4.99
CA ILE A 75 13.75 -36.54 5.93
C ILE A 75 15.13 -37.19 5.74
#